data_AF-A0A7S2ZQR5-F1
#
_entry.id   AF-A0A7S2ZQR5-F1
#
_cell.length_a   1.000
_cell.length_b   1.000
_cell.length_c   1.000
_cell.angle_alpha   90.00
_cell.angle_beta   90.00
_cell.angle_gamma   90.00
#
_symmetry.space_group_name_H-M   'P 1'
#
loop_
_entity.id
_entity.type
_entity.pdbx_description
1 polymer ?
#
loop_
_entity_poly.entity_id
_entity_poly.type
_entity_poly.pdbx_seq_one_letter_code
_entity_poly.pdbx_strand_id
1 'polypeptide(L)'
;MEPFELGFVAGSGAVVGSRRSGGARTCRNVVAPEQPASVDRKNLEWAPGSWREMPVRQVPDYPDKKKLEDVEEQIRRVLPLVFSGEVERLKSQLAKAAAGKHFVLQGGDCAESFEEFEKYGGDNIRDTFTLLIQMSIAMMYGLKKPVVKIGRMAGQFAKPRSSPMEKAKNQELELPSYRGDMINGPEFTLEARVPDPDRMVRALNQSTATINLLRALASGGYLDLHKVHDINLQFVNGTPQGQQFLDYANNITNAIAFMGSCGLPVRNGGIPATE
;
A
#
# COMPACT_ATOMS: atom_id res chain seq x y z
N MET A 1 -13.63 -26.95 41.52
CA MET A 1 -12.33 -27.61 41.72
C MET A 1 -11.70 -27.74 40.35
N GLU A 2 -10.79 -26.92 39.83
CA GLU A 2 -10.12 -25.64 40.11
C GLU A 2 -9.57 -25.25 38.72
N PRO A 3 -9.62 -23.99 38.27
CA PRO A 3 -9.14 -23.58 36.95
C PRO A 3 -7.62 -23.38 36.93
N PHE A 4 -6.97 -23.79 35.84
CA PHE A 4 -5.52 -23.61 35.64
C PHE A 4 -5.24 -22.18 35.15
N GLU A 5 -4.66 -21.35 36.03
CA GLU A 5 -4.12 -20.03 35.69
C GLU A 5 -2.70 -20.13 35.08
N LEU A 6 -2.47 -19.40 33.98
CA LEU A 6 -1.12 -19.13 33.48
C LEU A 6 -0.55 -17.90 34.20
N GLY A 7 0.33 -18.15 35.17
CA GLY A 7 1.09 -17.12 35.88
C GLY A 7 2.14 -16.45 35.00
N PHE A 8 2.03 -15.12 34.89
CA PHE A 8 3.04 -14.23 34.33
C PHE A 8 4.15 -14.03 35.38
N VAL A 9 5.39 -14.43 35.09
CA VAL A 9 6.55 -14.16 35.96
C VAL A 9 7.37 -13.01 35.37
N ALA A 10 7.28 -11.86 36.02
CA ALA A 10 8.18 -10.73 35.81
C ALA A 10 9.53 -11.00 36.49
N GLY A 11 10.57 -11.26 35.69
CA GLY A 11 11.94 -11.41 36.17
C GLY A 11 12.69 -10.08 36.20
N SER A 12 12.82 -9.51 37.39
CA SER A 12 13.84 -8.50 37.73
C SER A 12 15.18 -9.21 37.97
N GLY A 13 16.25 -8.79 37.30
CA GLY A 13 17.56 -9.44 37.45
C GLY A 13 18.74 -8.66 36.86
N ALA A 14 19.39 -7.89 37.74
CA ALA A 14 20.82 -7.61 37.84
C ALA A 14 21.61 -7.08 36.61
N VAL A 15 22.02 -5.83 36.75
CA VAL A 15 23.10 -5.17 36.00
C VAL A 15 24.44 -5.82 36.37
N VAL A 16 25.12 -6.43 35.40
CA VAL A 16 26.54 -6.82 35.50
C VAL A 16 27.35 -5.84 34.67
N GLY A 17 28.19 -5.05 35.34
CA GLY A 17 29.08 -4.08 34.72
C GLY A 17 30.31 -4.75 34.09
N SER A 18 30.53 -4.50 32.80
CA SER A 18 31.85 -4.65 32.19
C SER A 18 32.34 -3.28 31.71
N ARG A 19 33.38 -2.75 32.37
CA ARG A 19 34.10 -1.55 31.93
C ARG A 19 34.81 -1.84 30.61
N ARG A 20 34.50 -1.09 29.57
CA ARG A 20 35.40 -0.85 28.43
C ARG A 20 35.56 0.65 28.24
N SER A 21 36.81 1.08 28.33
CA SER A 21 37.31 2.42 28.03
C SER A 21 37.16 2.72 26.54
N GLY A 22 36.61 3.90 26.22
CA GLY A 22 36.51 4.41 24.85
C GLY A 22 36.03 5.85 24.86
N GLY A 23 36.84 6.76 24.31
CA GLY A 23 36.70 8.21 24.44
C GLY A 23 35.33 8.77 24.04
N ALA A 24 34.87 9.75 24.82
CA ALA A 24 33.65 10.51 24.57
C ALA A 24 33.79 11.30 23.27
N ARG A 25 33.16 10.81 22.19
CA ARG A 25 32.77 11.67 21.06
C ARG A 25 31.48 12.35 21.45
N THR A 26 31.55 13.64 21.71
CA THR A 26 30.38 14.51 21.89
C THR A 26 29.55 14.46 20.61
N CYS A 27 28.37 13.83 20.68
CA CYS A 27 27.36 13.98 19.66
C CYS A 27 27.00 15.46 19.59
N ARG A 28 27.40 16.14 18.50
CA ARG A 28 26.87 17.48 18.20
C ARG A 28 25.36 17.36 18.14
N ASN A 29 24.68 18.16 18.96
CA ASN A 29 23.23 18.33 18.88
C ASN A 29 22.87 18.70 17.45
N VAL A 30 22.27 17.77 16.72
CA VAL A 30 21.57 18.07 15.48
C VAL A 30 20.33 18.84 15.90
N VAL A 31 20.34 20.16 15.67
CA VAL A 31 19.18 21.01 15.89
C VAL A 31 18.07 20.47 14.98
N ALA A 32 17.02 19.93 15.59
CA ALA A 32 15.82 19.55 14.86
C ALA A 32 15.26 20.80 14.18
N PRO A 33 14.79 20.72 12.93
CA PRO A 33 14.19 21.87 12.27
C PRO A 33 13.03 22.41 13.12
N GLU A 34 13.03 23.74 13.31
CA GLU A 34 12.00 24.46 14.07
C GLU A 34 10.61 24.01 13.64
N GLN A 35 9.77 23.66 14.62
CA GLN A 35 8.38 23.38 14.35
C GLN A 35 7.68 24.70 14.01
N PRO A 36 6.97 24.81 12.88
CA PRO A 36 6.20 26.00 12.58
C PRO A 36 5.16 26.25 13.68
N ALA A 37 4.92 27.53 13.95
CA ALA A 37 4.02 28.00 14.99
C ALA A 37 2.66 27.29 14.95
N SER A 38 2.10 27.02 16.14
CA SER A 38 0.79 26.37 16.28
C SER A 38 -0.31 27.25 15.67
N VAL A 39 -0.89 26.81 14.56
CA VAL A 39 -2.07 27.45 13.96
C VAL A 39 -3.25 27.36 14.93
N ASP A 40 -3.92 28.47 15.20
CA ASP A 40 -5.12 28.51 16.05
C ASP A 40 -6.27 27.77 15.34
N ARG A 41 -6.60 26.58 15.86
CA ARG A 41 -7.52 25.63 15.20
C ARG A 41 -8.99 25.97 15.37
N LYS A 42 -9.35 26.99 16.16
CA LYS A 42 -10.72 27.19 16.62
C LYS A 42 -11.70 27.74 15.55
N ASN A 43 -11.20 28.28 14.42
CA ASN A 43 -12.04 28.92 13.39
C ASN A 43 -11.80 28.40 11.95
N LEU A 44 -11.12 27.27 11.77
CA LEU A 44 -10.87 26.74 10.42
C LEU A 44 -12.06 25.87 9.96
N GLU A 45 -12.87 26.41 9.06
CA GLU A 45 -13.85 25.61 8.33
C GLU A 45 -13.13 24.62 7.39
N TRP A 46 -13.66 23.41 7.29
CA TRP A 46 -13.09 22.40 6.39
C TRP A 46 -13.39 22.77 4.94
N ALA A 47 -12.34 22.87 4.13
CA ALA A 47 -12.42 22.98 2.68
C ALA A 47 -11.25 22.19 2.07
N PRO A 48 -11.34 21.73 0.80
CA PRO A 48 -10.27 20.96 0.16
C PRO A 48 -8.89 21.66 0.16
N GLY A 49 -8.87 23.00 0.23
CA GLY A 49 -7.63 23.80 0.27
C GLY A 49 -7.12 24.14 1.67
N SER A 50 -7.89 23.93 2.75
CA SER A 50 -7.53 24.46 4.09
C SER A 50 -6.30 23.80 4.70
N TRP A 51 -5.85 22.64 4.19
CA TRP A 51 -4.60 22.02 4.61
C TRP A 51 -3.36 22.84 4.24
N ARG A 52 -3.42 23.71 3.22
CA ARG A 52 -2.28 24.53 2.77
C ARG A 52 -1.87 25.59 3.79
N GLU A 53 -2.78 25.94 4.70
CA GLU A 53 -2.52 26.87 5.81
C GLU A 53 -1.89 26.16 7.02
N MET A 54 -1.80 24.83 6.98
CA MET A 54 -1.27 24.02 8.07
C MET A 54 0.22 23.68 7.85
N PRO A 55 0.97 23.46 8.94
CA PRO A 55 2.30 22.86 8.87
C PRO A 55 2.32 21.57 8.05
N VAL A 56 3.08 21.56 6.95
CA VAL A 56 3.24 20.40 6.07
C VAL A 56 4.70 19.96 5.99
N ARG A 57 4.92 18.65 5.85
CA ARG A 57 6.24 18.04 5.63
C ARG A 57 6.20 17.20 4.36
N GLN A 58 7.37 16.92 3.79
CA GLN A 58 7.56 16.02 2.63
C GLN A 58 6.96 16.51 1.30
N VAL A 59 6.40 17.72 1.25
CA VAL A 59 5.98 18.35 0.00
C VAL A 59 7.20 18.71 -0.85
N PRO A 60 7.15 18.48 -2.17
CA PRO A 60 8.20 18.92 -3.08
C PRO A 60 8.23 20.44 -3.21
N ASP A 61 9.41 20.97 -3.50
CA ASP A 61 9.54 22.36 -3.91
C ASP A 61 9.61 22.44 -5.44
N TYR A 62 8.45 22.68 -6.06
CA TYR A 62 8.36 22.89 -7.50
C TYR A 62 8.93 24.27 -7.89
N PRO A 63 9.85 24.35 -8.86
CA PRO A 63 10.52 25.61 -9.23
C PRO A 63 9.58 26.61 -9.92
N ASP A 64 8.61 26.12 -10.69
CA ASP A 64 7.59 26.94 -11.35
C ASP A 64 6.23 26.74 -10.67
N LYS A 65 5.83 27.73 -9.85
CA LYS A 65 4.55 27.70 -9.14
C LYS A 65 3.35 27.92 -10.07
N LYS A 66 3.52 28.67 -11.16
CA LYS A 66 2.43 28.90 -12.12
C LYS A 66 2.13 27.61 -12.88
N LYS A 67 3.17 26.90 -13.35
CA LYS A 67 3.01 25.58 -13.96
C LYS A 67 2.32 24.59 -13.02
N LEU A 68 2.67 24.61 -11.72
CA LEU A 68 1.99 23.80 -10.71
C LEU A 68 0.49 24.12 -10.63
N GLU A 69 0.12 25.41 -10.54
CA GLU A 69 -1.28 25.85 -10.50
C GLU A 69 -2.06 25.43 -11.77
N ASP A 70 -1.44 25.56 -12.95
CA ASP A 70 -2.03 25.17 -14.23
C ASP A 70 -2.33 23.66 -14.26
N VAL A 71 -1.40 22.82 -13.78
CA VAL A 71 -1.59 21.37 -13.69
C VAL A 71 -2.65 20.99 -12.64
N GLU A 72 -2.66 21.65 -11.48
CA GLU A 72 -3.69 21.42 -10.46
C GLU A 72 -5.10 21.73 -10.99
N GLU A 73 -5.26 22.82 -11.75
CA GLU A 73 -6.52 23.20 -12.37
C GLU A 73 -6.92 22.23 -13.50
N GLN A 74 -5.96 21.70 -14.26
CA GLN A 74 -6.20 20.63 -15.22
C GLN A 74 -6.74 19.38 -14.51
N ILE A 75 -6.10 18.92 -13.43
CA ILE A 75 -6.52 17.73 -12.68
C ILE A 75 -7.90 17.95 -12.04
N ARG A 76 -8.22 19.16 -11.57
CA ARG A 76 -9.54 19.47 -10.98
C ARG A 76 -10.70 19.21 -11.94
N ARG A 77 -10.47 19.30 -13.26
CA ARG A 77 -11.50 19.13 -14.30
C ARG A 77 -11.69 17.68 -14.76
N VAL A 78 -10.83 16.76 -14.32
CA VAL A 78 -10.92 15.35 -14.72
C VAL A 78 -11.97 14.59 -13.92
N LEU A 79 -12.36 13.42 -14.44
CA LEU A 79 -13.27 12.54 -13.73
C LEU A 79 -12.59 11.90 -12.51
N PRO A 80 -13.35 11.69 -11.41
CA PRO A 80 -12.80 11.01 -10.24
C PRO A 80 -12.51 9.53 -10.54
N LEU A 81 -11.46 8.99 -9.91
CA LEU A 81 -11.09 7.56 -10.03
C LEU A 81 -12.11 6.62 -9.35
N VAL A 82 -12.77 7.12 -8.30
CA VAL A 82 -13.73 6.36 -7.48
C VAL A 82 -15.00 7.17 -7.22
N PHE A 83 -16.11 6.46 -7.07
CA PHE A 83 -17.38 7.07 -6.73
C PHE A 83 -17.58 7.12 -5.20
N SER A 84 -18.33 8.11 -4.70
CA SER A 84 -18.56 8.30 -3.26
C SER A 84 -19.22 7.08 -2.59
N GLY A 85 -20.14 6.41 -3.28
CA GLY A 85 -20.76 5.17 -2.82
C GLY A 85 -19.75 4.02 -2.59
N GLU A 86 -18.65 3.99 -3.33
CA GLU A 86 -17.59 2.99 -3.14
C GLU A 86 -16.80 3.26 -1.86
N VAL A 87 -16.57 4.54 -1.54
CA VAL A 87 -15.91 4.98 -0.30
C VAL A 87 -16.78 4.64 0.91
N GLU A 88 -18.08 4.92 0.85
CA GLU A 88 -19.01 4.57 1.93
C GLU A 88 -19.14 3.05 2.12
N ARG A 89 -19.12 2.28 1.03
CA ARG A 89 -19.08 0.81 1.09
C ARG A 89 -17.81 0.32 1.78
N LEU A 90 -16.64 0.85 1.42
CA LEU A 90 -15.37 0.51 2.07
C LEU A 90 -15.39 0.87 3.55
N LYS A 91 -15.87 2.07 3.90
CA LYS A 91 -16.01 2.52 5.29
C LYS A 91 -16.88 1.58 6.12
N SER A 92 -18.02 1.13 5.57
CA SER A 92 -18.88 0.13 6.22
C SER A 92 -18.18 -1.22 6.45
N GLN A 93 -17.39 -1.68 5.46
CA GLN A 93 -16.60 -2.90 5.59
C GLN A 93 -15.48 -2.76 6.64
N LEU A 94 -14.80 -1.61 6.69
CA LEU A 94 -13.79 -1.31 7.71
C LEU A 94 -14.38 -1.23 9.11
N ALA A 95 -15.61 -0.70 9.27
CA ALA A 95 -16.32 -0.72 10.55
C ALA A 95 -16.58 -2.16 11.03
N LYS A 96 -16.94 -3.08 10.12
CA LYS A 96 -17.07 -4.51 10.45
C LYS A 96 -15.73 -5.15 10.84
N ALA A 97 -14.63 -4.74 10.21
CA ALA A 97 -13.30 -5.22 10.58
C ALA A 97 -12.87 -4.72 11.97
N ALA A 98 -13.12 -3.43 12.27
CA ALA A 98 -12.88 -2.86 13.60
C ALA A 98 -13.68 -3.57 14.70
N ALA A 99 -14.90 -4.04 14.38
CA ALA A 99 -15.72 -4.85 15.27
C ALA A 99 -15.33 -6.35 15.32
N GLY A 100 -14.20 -6.74 14.70
CA GLY A 100 -13.72 -8.13 14.68
C GLY A 100 -14.51 -9.09 13.80
N LYS A 101 -15.47 -8.60 13.01
CA LYS A 101 -16.35 -9.40 12.13
C LYS A 101 -15.74 -9.67 10.75
N HIS A 102 -14.80 -8.84 10.31
CA HIS A 102 -14.05 -9.00 9.05
C HIS A 102 -12.55 -8.89 9.33
N PHE A 103 -11.72 -9.27 8.37
CA PHE A 103 -10.28 -9.04 8.38
C PHE A 103 -9.88 -8.12 7.21
N VAL A 104 -8.82 -7.33 7.34
CA VAL A 104 -8.34 -6.44 6.27
C VAL A 104 -7.04 -7.00 5.71
N LEU A 105 -7.03 -7.22 4.40
CA LEU A 105 -5.82 -7.52 3.63
C LEU A 105 -5.52 -6.33 2.73
N GLN A 106 -4.39 -5.67 2.99
CA GLN A 106 -3.89 -4.58 2.15
C GLN A 106 -2.52 -4.95 1.60
N GLY A 107 -2.34 -4.84 0.28
CA GLY A 107 -1.11 -5.26 -0.39
C GLY A 107 -0.97 -4.67 -1.80
N GLY A 108 0.23 -4.68 -2.32
CA GLY A 108 0.60 -4.09 -3.61
C GLY A 108 1.98 -3.43 -3.53
N ASP A 109 2.28 -2.58 -4.49
CA ASP A 109 3.63 -2.03 -4.63
C ASP A 109 4.00 -1.07 -3.49
N CYS A 110 5.30 -1.00 -3.23
CA CYS A 110 5.86 0.00 -2.33
C CYS A 110 5.68 1.40 -2.93
N ALA A 111 6.08 1.55 -4.20
CA ALA A 111 5.84 2.70 -5.05
C ALA A 111 5.61 2.20 -6.49
N GLU A 112 4.52 2.63 -7.12
CA GLU A 112 4.28 2.35 -8.54
C GLU A 112 5.27 3.13 -9.39
N SER A 113 5.68 2.54 -10.53
CA SER A 113 6.64 3.10 -11.47
C SER A 113 6.01 3.29 -12.86
N PHE A 114 6.36 4.39 -13.52
CA PHE A 114 5.99 4.64 -14.91
C PHE A 114 6.73 3.70 -15.87
N GLU A 115 8.01 3.42 -15.59
CA GLU A 115 8.84 2.53 -16.40
C GLU A 115 8.32 1.09 -16.33
N GLU A 116 7.97 0.60 -15.14
CA GLU A 116 7.45 -0.76 -14.98
C GLU A 116 6.09 -0.92 -15.67
N PHE A 117 5.26 0.12 -15.66
CA PHE A 117 3.98 0.12 -16.38
C PHE A 117 4.18 0.10 -17.89
N GLU A 118 5.16 0.82 -18.43
CA GLU A 118 5.48 0.76 -19.87
C GLU A 118 6.09 -0.59 -20.27
N LYS A 119 6.93 -1.16 -19.40
CA LYS A 119 7.63 -2.42 -19.67
C LYS A 119 6.74 -3.64 -19.58
N TYR A 120 5.92 -3.73 -18.53
CA TYR A 120 5.11 -4.92 -18.22
C TYR A 120 3.60 -4.70 -18.46
N GLY A 121 3.16 -3.46 -18.67
CA GLY A 121 1.76 -3.14 -18.95
C GLY A 121 0.82 -3.71 -17.90
N GLY A 122 -0.25 -4.34 -18.39
CA GLY A 122 -1.27 -4.95 -17.55
C GLY A 122 -0.85 -6.22 -16.82
N ASP A 123 0.27 -6.85 -17.19
CA ASP A 123 0.68 -8.15 -16.63
C ASP A 123 1.08 -8.03 -15.16
N ASN A 124 1.90 -7.03 -14.80
CA ASN A 124 2.27 -6.80 -13.40
C ASN A 124 1.03 -6.51 -12.53
N ILE A 125 0.13 -5.65 -13.02
CA ILE A 125 -1.14 -5.30 -12.34
C ILE A 125 -1.99 -6.56 -12.13
N ARG A 126 -2.11 -7.40 -13.16
CA ARG A 126 -2.86 -8.65 -13.13
C ARG A 126 -2.24 -9.66 -12.16
N ASP A 127 -0.93 -9.78 -12.11
CA ASP A 127 -0.22 -10.69 -11.22
C ASP A 127 -0.35 -10.25 -9.75
N THR A 128 -0.15 -8.96 -9.45
CA THR A 128 -0.39 -8.41 -8.11
C THR A 128 -1.84 -8.60 -7.67
N PHE A 129 -2.80 -8.33 -8.56
CA PHE A 129 -4.22 -8.55 -8.29
C PHE A 129 -4.52 -10.03 -8.00
N THR A 130 -4.00 -10.95 -8.83
CA THR A 130 -4.17 -12.38 -8.65
C THR A 130 -3.62 -12.84 -7.30
N LEU A 131 -2.41 -12.39 -6.95
CA LEU A 131 -1.77 -12.69 -5.68
C LEU A 131 -2.61 -12.20 -4.48
N LEU A 132 -3.10 -10.96 -4.54
CA LEU A 132 -3.93 -10.37 -3.48
C LEU A 132 -5.23 -11.19 -3.27
N ILE A 133 -5.84 -11.67 -4.34
CA ILE A 133 -7.03 -12.51 -4.26
C ILE A 133 -6.71 -13.89 -3.70
N GLN A 134 -5.64 -14.54 -4.17
CA GLN A 134 -5.20 -15.84 -3.64
C GLN A 134 -4.93 -15.77 -2.13
N MET A 135 -4.19 -14.75 -1.68
CA MET A 135 -3.96 -14.50 -0.25
C MET A 135 -5.28 -14.30 0.51
N SER A 136 -6.24 -13.56 -0.07
CA SER A 136 -7.53 -13.32 0.58
C SER A 136 -8.31 -14.61 0.80
N ILE A 137 -8.28 -15.56 -0.14
CA ILE A 137 -8.99 -16.84 -0.04
C ILE A 137 -8.34 -17.71 1.01
N ALA A 138 -7.01 -17.80 1.00
CA ALA A 138 -6.26 -18.51 2.03
C ALA A 138 -6.58 -17.97 3.43
N MET A 139 -6.63 -16.64 3.60
CA MET A 139 -6.99 -16.01 4.88
C MET A 139 -8.46 -16.25 5.27
N MET A 140 -9.40 -16.16 4.32
CA MET A 140 -10.82 -16.40 4.61
C MET A 140 -11.05 -17.83 5.15
N TYR A 141 -10.38 -18.83 4.56
CA TYR A 141 -10.47 -20.22 5.02
C TYR A 141 -9.94 -20.38 6.45
N GLY A 142 -8.75 -19.85 6.74
CA GLY A 142 -8.11 -19.99 8.05
C GLY A 142 -8.81 -19.18 9.15
N LEU A 143 -9.25 -17.96 8.84
CA LEU A 143 -9.87 -17.05 9.80
C LEU A 143 -11.37 -17.30 9.98
N LYS A 144 -12.02 -18.01 9.03
CA LYS A 144 -13.48 -18.21 8.97
C LYS A 144 -14.25 -16.89 9.01
N LYS A 145 -13.68 -15.84 8.41
CA LYS A 145 -14.23 -14.47 8.37
C LYS A 145 -14.07 -13.88 6.98
N PRO A 146 -14.96 -12.97 6.54
CA PRO A 146 -14.77 -12.22 5.31
C PRO A 146 -13.49 -11.37 5.36
N VAL A 147 -12.79 -11.28 4.22
CA VAL A 147 -11.60 -10.44 4.04
C VAL A 147 -11.92 -9.24 3.15
N VAL A 148 -11.71 -8.03 3.67
CA VAL A 148 -11.71 -6.76 2.94
C VAL A 148 -10.37 -6.64 2.21
N LYS A 149 -10.42 -6.47 0.89
CA LYS A 149 -9.24 -6.46 0.01
C LYS A 149 -8.94 -5.02 -0.40
N ILE A 150 -7.74 -4.53 -0.13
CA ILE A 150 -7.31 -3.16 -0.46
C ILE A 150 -6.01 -3.22 -1.25
N GLY A 151 -6.03 -2.80 -2.50
CA GLY A 151 -4.84 -2.71 -3.34
C GLY A 151 -4.04 -1.43 -3.05
N ARG A 152 -2.73 -1.53 -2.90
CA ARG A 152 -1.78 -0.41 -3.05
C ARG A 152 -1.45 -0.28 -4.54
N MET A 153 -2.40 0.25 -5.30
CA MET A 153 -2.37 0.30 -6.76
C MET A 153 -3.17 1.53 -7.22
N ALA A 154 -2.92 2.00 -8.44
CA ALA A 154 -3.61 3.13 -9.06
C ALA A 154 -3.43 4.47 -8.33
N GLY A 155 -2.26 4.73 -7.73
CA GLY A 155 -1.96 6.04 -7.13
C GLY A 155 -0.75 6.10 -6.19
N GLN A 156 -0.02 5.01 -5.99
CA GLN A 156 1.10 4.90 -5.06
C GLN A 156 2.41 5.45 -5.65
N PHE A 157 2.37 6.66 -6.23
CA PHE A 157 3.49 7.26 -6.99
C PHE A 157 4.33 8.28 -6.20
N ALA A 158 4.05 8.46 -4.90
CA ALA A 158 4.83 9.34 -4.03
C ALA A 158 5.37 8.58 -2.81
N LYS A 159 6.58 8.95 -2.38
CA LYS A 159 7.23 8.37 -1.20
C LYS A 159 7.87 9.45 -0.31
N PRO A 160 7.69 9.37 1.02
CA PRO A 160 8.42 10.23 1.95
C PRO A 160 9.90 9.84 1.97
N ARG A 161 10.76 10.80 2.34
CA ARG A 161 12.21 10.58 2.44
C ARG A 161 12.73 11.10 3.77
N SER A 162 13.57 10.31 4.42
CA SER A 162 14.24 10.68 5.68
C SER A 162 15.24 11.83 5.50
N SER A 163 15.84 11.93 4.31
CA SER A 163 16.76 13.01 3.93
C SER A 163 16.26 13.70 2.66
N PRO A 164 16.30 15.05 2.59
CA PRO A 164 15.97 15.78 1.36
C PRO A 164 16.98 15.52 0.25
N MET A 165 18.21 15.12 0.58
CA MET A 165 19.30 14.84 -0.35
C MET A 165 19.74 13.37 -0.32
N GLU A 166 20.27 12.90 -1.43
CA GLU A 166 20.75 11.55 -1.67
C GLU A 166 22.16 11.61 -2.28
N LYS A 167 23.05 10.73 -1.80
CA LYS A 167 24.41 10.54 -2.34
C LYS A 167 24.52 9.16 -2.94
N ALA A 168 25.02 9.06 -4.17
CA ALA A 168 25.38 7.76 -4.74
C ALA A 168 26.61 7.20 -4.00
N LYS A 169 26.63 5.88 -3.75
CA LYS A 169 27.67 5.21 -2.94
C LYS A 169 29.12 5.46 -3.39
N ASN A 170 29.32 5.91 -4.64
CA ASN A 170 30.63 6.09 -5.26
C ASN A 170 30.82 7.48 -5.90
N GLN A 171 30.02 8.49 -5.54
CA GLN A 171 30.15 9.85 -6.09
C GLN A 171 30.11 10.89 -4.97
N GLU A 172 30.89 11.95 -5.10
CA GLU A 172 30.80 13.13 -4.21
C GLU A 172 29.54 13.95 -4.46
N LEU A 173 28.89 13.73 -5.62
CA LEU A 173 27.69 14.44 -6.04
C LEU A 173 26.50 14.10 -5.13
N GLU A 174 25.87 15.15 -4.61
CA GLU A 174 24.68 15.11 -3.78
C GLU A 174 23.51 15.70 -4.55
N LEU A 175 22.43 14.93 -4.72
CA LEU A 175 21.25 15.32 -5.49
C LEU A 175 20.00 15.30 -4.61
N PRO A 176 18.93 16.03 -4.96
CA PRO A 176 17.64 15.86 -4.30
C PRO A 176 17.20 14.40 -4.31
N SER A 177 16.65 13.94 -3.20
CA SER A 177 16.11 12.59 -3.07
C SER A 177 14.99 12.37 -4.08
N TYR A 178 14.98 11.20 -4.72
CA TYR A 178 13.85 10.72 -5.51
C TYR A 178 12.63 10.52 -4.59
N ARG A 179 11.50 11.14 -4.92
CA ARG A 179 10.27 11.21 -4.10
C ARG A 179 9.10 10.45 -4.72
N GLY A 180 9.38 9.59 -5.70
CA GLY A 180 8.36 8.83 -6.44
C GLY A 180 8.03 9.51 -7.75
N ASP A 181 7.55 8.72 -8.71
CA ASP A 181 7.43 9.10 -10.11
C ASP A 181 6.46 10.26 -10.36
N MET A 182 5.50 10.49 -9.47
CA MET A 182 4.59 11.64 -9.51
C MET A 182 5.30 12.97 -9.21
N ILE A 183 6.49 12.92 -8.59
CA ILE A 183 7.24 14.10 -8.15
C ILE A 183 8.44 14.36 -9.06
N ASN A 184 9.36 13.40 -9.15
CA ASN A 184 10.61 13.50 -9.90
C ASN A 184 11.06 12.12 -10.39
N GLY A 185 12.12 12.05 -11.21
CA GLY A 185 12.63 10.82 -11.82
C GLY A 185 13.54 10.00 -10.88
N PRO A 186 13.58 8.67 -11.04
CA PRO A 186 14.46 7.80 -10.28
C PRO A 186 15.95 7.97 -10.63
N GLU A 187 16.25 8.41 -11.85
CA GLU A 187 17.61 8.57 -12.37
C GLU A 187 18.42 9.52 -11.48
N PHE A 188 19.69 9.19 -11.25
CA PHE A 188 20.58 9.99 -10.41
C PHE A 188 21.26 11.09 -11.23
N THR A 189 20.46 12.00 -11.79
CA THR A 189 20.92 13.19 -12.53
C THR A 189 20.24 14.45 -12.00
N LEU A 190 20.86 15.62 -12.23
CA LEU A 190 20.31 16.90 -11.77
C LEU A 190 18.91 17.13 -12.35
N GLU A 191 18.76 16.89 -13.65
CA GLU A 191 17.54 17.12 -14.43
C GLU A 191 16.41 16.21 -13.96
N ALA A 192 16.69 14.92 -13.74
CA ALA A 192 15.69 13.97 -13.29
C ALA A 192 15.19 14.26 -11.88
N ARG A 193 16.03 14.84 -11.01
CA ARG A 193 15.68 15.10 -9.61
C ARG A 193 14.90 16.39 -9.39
N VAL A 194 14.82 17.28 -10.37
CA VAL A 194 13.94 18.47 -10.32
C VAL A 194 12.47 18.02 -10.29
N PRO A 195 11.66 18.47 -9.32
CA PRO A 195 10.22 18.20 -9.31
C PRO A 195 9.53 18.78 -10.54
N ASP A 196 8.73 17.96 -11.22
CA ASP A 196 8.00 18.34 -12.43
C ASP A 196 6.49 18.14 -12.25
N PRO A 197 5.66 19.21 -12.29
CA PRO A 197 4.22 19.09 -12.11
C PRO A 197 3.53 18.18 -13.13
N ASP A 198 4.04 18.09 -14.37
CA ASP A 198 3.39 17.30 -15.44
C ASP A 198 3.34 15.79 -15.10
N ARG A 199 4.24 15.34 -14.22
CA ARG A 199 4.24 13.97 -13.69
C ARG A 199 2.96 13.63 -12.92
N MET A 200 2.24 14.61 -12.37
CA MET A 200 0.94 14.39 -11.75
C MET A 200 -0.14 14.00 -12.77
N VAL A 201 -0.11 14.62 -13.97
CA VAL A 201 -1.02 14.25 -15.06
C VAL A 201 -0.70 12.84 -15.56
N ARG A 202 0.59 12.52 -15.70
CA ARG A 202 1.01 11.15 -16.06
C ARG A 202 0.59 10.12 -15.03
N ALA A 203 0.79 10.40 -13.74
CA ALA A 203 0.33 9.55 -12.64
C ALA A 203 -1.19 9.34 -12.69
N LEU A 204 -1.97 10.40 -12.91
CA LEU A 204 -3.42 10.30 -13.05
C LEU A 204 -3.84 9.40 -14.22
N ASN A 205 -3.20 9.54 -15.39
CA ASN A 205 -3.49 8.72 -16.56
C ASN A 205 -3.21 7.23 -16.28
N GLN A 206 -2.06 6.94 -15.67
CA GLN A 206 -1.70 5.58 -15.26
C GLN A 206 -2.66 5.03 -14.21
N SER A 207 -3.00 5.82 -13.19
CA SER A 207 -4.02 5.46 -12.18
C SER A 207 -5.36 5.11 -12.81
N THR A 208 -5.80 5.89 -13.80
CA THR A 208 -7.06 5.65 -14.51
C THR A 208 -7.03 4.34 -15.32
N ALA A 209 -5.92 4.08 -16.01
CA ALA A 209 -5.74 2.82 -16.75
C ALA A 209 -5.70 1.61 -15.78
N THR A 210 -4.94 1.71 -14.69
CA THR A 210 -4.81 0.66 -13.68
C THR A 210 -6.15 0.36 -13.02
N ILE A 211 -6.90 1.37 -12.57
CA ILE A 211 -8.19 1.11 -11.91
C ILE A 211 -9.23 0.54 -12.87
N ASN A 212 -9.20 0.95 -14.15
CA ASN A 212 -10.08 0.37 -15.17
C ASN A 212 -9.78 -1.12 -15.39
N LEU A 213 -8.50 -1.49 -15.51
CA LEU A 213 -8.08 -2.88 -15.62
C LEU A 213 -8.49 -3.68 -14.36
N LEU A 214 -8.23 -3.15 -13.16
CA LEU A 214 -8.61 -3.81 -11.90
C LEU A 214 -10.12 -4.05 -11.82
N ARG A 215 -10.95 -3.09 -12.26
CA ARG A 215 -12.41 -3.25 -12.33
C ARG A 215 -12.78 -4.37 -13.31
N ALA A 216 -12.19 -4.38 -14.51
CA ALA A 216 -12.42 -5.43 -15.50
C ALA A 216 -12.02 -6.82 -15.00
N LEU A 217 -10.89 -6.95 -14.29
CA LEU A 217 -10.45 -8.21 -13.69
C LEU A 217 -11.40 -8.65 -12.55
N ALA A 218 -11.90 -7.70 -11.76
CA ALA A 218 -12.82 -7.99 -10.66
C ALA A 218 -14.23 -8.40 -11.12
N SER A 219 -14.74 -7.84 -12.22
CA SER A 219 -16.09 -8.16 -12.74
C SER A 219 -16.10 -9.20 -13.86
N GLY A 220 -15.02 -9.33 -14.63
CA GLY A 220 -14.97 -10.10 -15.88
C GLY A 220 -14.72 -11.60 -15.72
N GLY A 221 -14.83 -12.16 -14.51
CA GLY A 221 -14.65 -13.59 -14.26
C GLY A 221 -13.22 -14.10 -14.45
N TYR A 222 -12.24 -13.19 -14.54
CA TYR A 222 -10.82 -13.51 -14.73
C TYR A 222 -10.27 -14.46 -13.66
N LEU A 223 -10.78 -14.36 -12.43
CA LEU A 223 -10.40 -15.22 -11.31
C LEU A 223 -11.30 -16.44 -11.25
N ASP A 224 -10.83 -17.56 -11.77
CA ASP A 224 -11.44 -18.86 -11.52
C ASP A 224 -11.03 -19.36 -10.13
N LEU A 225 -11.98 -19.39 -9.18
CA LEU A 225 -11.75 -19.90 -7.83
C LEU A 225 -11.33 -21.38 -7.81
N HIS A 226 -11.58 -22.13 -8.88
CA HIS A 226 -11.11 -23.50 -9.03
C HIS A 226 -9.61 -23.58 -9.34
N LYS A 227 -8.99 -22.50 -9.83
CA LYS A 227 -7.54 -22.40 -10.11
C LYS A 227 -6.73 -21.75 -9.00
N VAL A 228 -7.32 -21.60 -7.81
CA VAL A 228 -6.64 -21.03 -6.64
C VAL A 228 -5.48 -21.91 -6.16
N HIS A 229 -5.39 -23.17 -6.60
CA HIS A 229 -4.28 -24.07 -6.29
C HIS A 229 -3.08 -23.93 -7.26
N ASP A 230 -3.22 -23.22 -8.39
CA ASP A 230 -2.11 -22.89 -9.30
C ASP A 230 -1.18 -21.81 -8.73
N ILE A 231 -1.28 -21.56 -7.41
CA ILE A 231 -0.33 -20.73 -6.66
C ILE A 231 1.06 -21.20 -7.06
N ASN A 232 1.87 -20.24 -7.49
CA ASN A 232 3.17 -20.49 -8.07
C ASN A 232 4.13 -20.96 -6.95
N LEU A 233 3.96 -22.21 -6.54
CA LEU A 233 4.74 -22.89 -5.50
C LEU A 233 6.09 -23.34 -6.02
N GLN A 234 6.49 -22.91 -7.23
CA GLN A 234 7.78 -23.25 -7.83
C GLN A 234 8.94 -23.00 -6.86
N PHE A 235 8.86 -21.96 -6.02
CA PHE A 235 9.93 -21.62 -5.06
C PHE A 235 9.92 -22.44 -3.76
N VAL A 236 8.82 -23.11 -3.41
CA VAL A 236 8.70 -23.99 -2.22
C VAL A 236 8.51 -25.46 -2.57
N ASN A 237 8.56 -25.79 -3.87
CA ASN A 237 8.39 -27.14 -4.35
C ASN A 237 9.46 -28.08 -3.75
N GLY A 238 9.04 -29.23 -3.22
CA GLY A 238 9.93 -30.18 -2.56
C GLY A 238 10.34 -29.82 -1.12
N THR A 239 9.80 -28.74 -0.53
CA THR A 239 10.03 -28.41 0.89
C THR A 239 8.89 -28.90 1.79
N PRO A 240 9.14 -29.19 3.09
CA PRO A 240 8.08 -29.51 4.05
C PRO A 240 6.99 -28.43 4.14
N GLN A 241 7.37 -27.15 4.03
CA GLN A 241 6.46 -26.01 4.02
C GLN A 241 5.61 -25.97 2.76
N GLY A 242 6.20 -26.31 1.60
CA GLY A 242 5.46 -26.49 0.35
C GLY A 242 4.40 -27.58 0.45
N GLN A 243 4.73 -28.72 1.08
CA GLN A 243 3.75 -29.78 1.30
C GLN A 243 2.61 -29.35 2.21
N GLN A 244 2.90 -28.70 3.34
CA GLN A 244 1.87 -28.16 4.24
C GLN A 244 0.95 -27.16 3.53
N PHE A 245 1.51 -26.32 2.65
CA PHE A 245 0.74 -25.39 1.86
C PHE A 245 -0.13 -26.09 0.81
N LEU A 246 0.38 -27.13 0.14
CA LEU A 246 -0.39 -27.95 -0.80
C LEU A 246 -1.59 -28.60 -0.11
N ASP A 247 -1.39 -29.18 1.07
CA ASP A 247 -2.47 -29.79 1.85
C ASP A 247 -3.53 -28.74 2.23
N TYR A 248 -3.09 -27.53 2.59
CA TYR A 248 -3.97 -26.40 2.87
C TYR A 248 -4.78 -25.96 1.64
N ALA A 249 -4.13 -25.83 0.48
CA ALA A 249 -4.78 -25.48 -0.78
C ALA A 249 -5.81 -26.54 -1.20
N ASN A 250 -5.49 -27.83 -1.05
CA ASN A 250 -6.41 -28.93 -1.31
C ASN A 250 -7.66 -28.86 -0.42
N ASN A 251 -7.50 -28.52 0.86
CA ASN A 251 -8.63 -28.33 1.77
C ASN A 251 -9.56 -27.19 1.35
N ILE A 252 -8.99 -26.08 0.86
CA ILE A 252 -9.77 -24.96 0.31
C ILE A 252 -10.57 -25.42 -0.92
N THR A 253 -9.92 -26.13 -1.86
CA THR A 253 -10.56 -26.64 -3.07
C THR A 253 -11.74 -27.56 -2.72
N ASN A 254 -11.55 -28.48 -1.76
CA ASN A 254 -12.60 -29.38 -1.30
C ASN A 254 -13.77 -28.62 -0.67
N ALA A 255 -13.49 -27.58 0.12
CA ALA A 255 -14.53 -26.74 0.72
C ALA A 255 -15.34 -25.98 -0.35
N ILE A 256 -14.68 -25.45 -1.39
CA ILE A 256 -15.34 -24.78 -2.51
C ILE A 256 -16.21 -25.78 -3.30
N ALA A 257 -15.69 -26.97 -3.59
CA ALA A 257 -16.43 -28.03 -4.27
C ALA A 257 -17.66 -28.48 -3.45
N PHE A 258 -17.53 -28.57 -2.13
CA PHE A 258 -18.64 -28.85 -1.23
C PHE A 258 -19.70 -27.74 -1.28
N MET A 259 -19.30 -26.47 -1.20
CA MET A 259 -20.25 -25.34 -1.35
C MET A 259 -21.01 -25.39 -2.68
N GLY A 260 -20.31 -25.68 -3.78
CA GLY A 260 -20.93 -25.89 -5.09
C GLY A 260 -21.91 -27.06 -5.10
N SER A 261 -21.57 -28.17 -4.42
CA SER A 261 -22.46 -29.34 -4.28
C SER A 261 -23.71 -29.05 -3.45
N CYS A 262 -23.64 -28.10 -2.52
CA CYS A 262 -24.79 -27.57 -1.77
C CYS A 262 -25.66 -26.58 -2.58
N GLY A 263 -25.32 -26.31 -3.85
CA GLY A 263 -26.04 -25.35 -4.68
C GLY A 263 -25.76 -23.89 -4.35
N LEU A 264 -24.72 -23.59 -3.56
CA LEU A 264 -24.29 -22.21 -3.33
C LEU A 264 -23.48 -21.73 -4.54
N PRO A 265 -23.83 -20.59 -5.16
CA PRO A 265 -23.05 -20.05 -6.25
C PRO A 265 -21.67 -19.65 -5.71
N VAL A 266 -20.63 -20.30 -6.23
CA VAL A 266 -19.24 -19.91 -6.00
C VAL A 266 -19.00 -18.65 -6.83
N ARG A 267 -19.41 -17.50 -6.30
CA ARG A 267 -19.16 -16.21 -6.94
C ARG A 267 -17.68 -15.89 -6.79
N ASN A 268 -17.00 -15.71 -7.92
CA ASN A 268 -15.66 -15.12 -7.96
C ASN A 268 -15.70 -13.83 -7.14
N GLY A 269 -14.68 -13.58 -6.31
CA GLY A 269 -14.64 -12.54 -5.26
C GLY A 269 -14.75 -11.08 -5.73
N GLY A 270 -15.32 -10.85 -6.90
CA GLY A 270 -15.76 -9.57 -7.41
C GLY A 270 -16.81 -8.92 -6.52
N ILE A 271 -16.81 -7.59 -6.59
CA ILE A 271 -17.81 -6.74 -5.95
C ILE A 271 -19.17 -7.19 -6.48
N PRO A 272 -20.17 -7.50 -5.62
CA PRO A 272 -21.51 -7.80 -6.11
C PRO A 272 -22.00 -6.62 -6.94
N ALA A 273 -22.45 -6.89 -8.17
CA ALA A 273 -23.22 -5.92 -8.93
C ALA A 273 -24.39 -5.51 -8.04
N THR A 274 -24.46 -4.23 -7.71
CA THR A 274 -25.62 -3.64 -7.04
C THR A 274 -26.78 -3.74 -8.02
N GLU A 275 -27.80 -4.52 -7.66
CA GLU A 275 -29.17 -4.24 -8.10
C GLU A 275 -29.65 -2.91 -7.48
#